data_AF-A0A9D3NDE1-F1
#
_entry.id   AF-A0A9D3NDE1-F1
#
_cell.length_a   1.000
_cell.length_b   1.000
_cell.length_c   1.000
_cell.angle_alpha   90.00
_cell.angle_beta   90.00
_cell.angle_gamma   90.00
#
_symmetry.space_group_name_H-M   'P 1'
#
loop_
_entity.id
_entity.type
_entity.pdbx_description
1 polymer ?
#
loop_
_entity_poly.entity_id
_entity_poly.type
_entity_poly.pdbx_seq_one_letter_code
_entity_poly.pdbx_strand_id
1 'polypeptide(L)'
;MIVKLGDFSRLNFHWLGNAPTPAMSSTSQKHKEFVAEPMGEKPVMTLAGIGEVLGKRLEEKGFDKAYVVLGQFLVLKKDEELFREWLKDTCGANSKQQGDCYSCLREWCDSFL
;
A
#
# COMPACT_ATOMS: atom_id res chain seq x y z
N MET A 1 53.13 -25.44 -17.22
CA MET A 1 53.71 -24.14 -17.61
C MET A 1 53.58 -24.06 -19.12
N ILE A 2 52.84 -23.16 -19.78
CA ILE A 2 52.50 -21.77 -19.49
C ILE A 2 51.14 -21.47 -20.15
N VAL A 3 50.29 -20.71 -19.46
CA VAL A 3 48.99 -20.20 -19.93
C VAL A 3 49.25 -18.99 -20.83
N LYS A 4 48.53 -18.84 -21.95
CA LYS A 4 48.42 -17.56 -22.67
C LYS A 4 46.95 -17.26 -22.98
N LEU A 5 46.55 -16.07 -22.52
CA LEU A 5 45.23 -15.47 -22.61
C LEU A 5 44.84 -15.08 -24.04
N GLY A 6 43.52 -15.06 -24.27
CA GLY A 6 42.84 -14.14 -25.18
C GLY A 6 42.47 -14.74 -26.54
N ASP A 7 41.20 -15.02 -26.80
CA ASP A 7 40.32 -13.96 -27.29
C ASP A 7 38.85 -14.43 -27.29
N PHE A 8 38.00 -13.55 -26.73
CA PHE A 8 36.60 -13.78 -26.45
C PHE A 8 35.80 -13.49 -27.73
N SER A 9 35.61 -14.50 -28.57
CA SER A 9 34.80 -14.37 -29.79
C SER A 9 33.99 -15.63 -30.03
N ARG A 10 32.66 -15.44 -30.11
CA ARG A 10 31.57 -16.38 -30.44
C ARG A 10 30.83 -16.98 -29.24
N LEU A 11 29.75 -16.32 -28.86
CA LEU A 11 28.47 -17.00 -28.71
C LEU A 11 27.35 -16.08 -29.22
N ASN A 12 26.84 -16.41 -30.41
CA ASN A 12 25.53 -15.97 -30.87
C ASN A 12 24.48 -16.64 -29.97
N PHE A 13 23.74 -15.87 -29.18
CA PHE A 13 22.50 -16.32 -28.56
C PHE A 13 21.38 -15.34 -28.84
N HIS A 14 20.46 -15.83 -29.65
CA HIS A 14 19.11 -15.37 -29.90
C HIS A 14 18.38 -15.14 -28.56
N TRP A 15 18.06 -13.89 -28.18
CA TRP A 15 16.96 -13.47 -27.29
C TRP A 15 17.01 -11.94 -27.07
N LEU A 16 16.48 -11.15 -28.01
CA LEU A 16 15.97 -9.80 -27.70
C LEU A 16 14.48 -9.94 -27.37
N GLY A 17 14.20 -10.53 -26.21
CA GLY A 17 12.87 -10.48 -25.60
C GLY A 17 12.94 -9.52 -24.44
N ASN A 18 12.11 -8.48 -24.48
CA ASN A 18 11.88 -7.52 -23.41
C ASN A 18 11.88 -8.21 -22.05
N ALA A 19 12.85 -7.85 -21.20
CA ALA A 19 12.71 -8.06 -19.78
C ALA A 19 11.49 -7.24 -19.32
N PRO A 20 10.49 -7.82 -18.63
CA PRO A 20 9.49 -7.02 -17.95
C PRO A 20 10.24 -6.22 -16.89
N THR A 21 10.22 -4.89 -17.00
CA THR A 21 10.58 -4.03 -15.89
C THR A 21 9.66 -4.40 -14.73
N PRO A 22 10.17 -4.80 -13.55
CA PRO A 22 9.32 -4.90 -12.39
C PRO A 22 8.79 -3.48 -12.13
N ALA A 23 7.49 -3.28 -12.38
CA ALA A 23 6.80 -2.08 -11.96
C ALA A 23 6.99 -1.98 -10.45
N MET A 24 7.86 -1.07 -10.01
CA MET A 24 8.01 -0.71 -8.61
C MET A 24 6.74 0.02 -8.18
N SER A 25 5.70 -0.75 -7.84
CA SER A 25 4.68 -0.34 -6.89
C SER A 25 5.37 -0.30 -5.52
N SER A 26 6.08 0.78 -5.22
CA SER A 26 6.67 0.96 -3.90
C SER A 26 5.55 1.40 -2.96
N THR A 27 4.76 0.44 -2.47
CA THR A 27 3.89 0.66 -1.32
C THR A 27 4.74 1.11 -0.14
N SER A 28 4.26 2.08 0.64
CA SER A 28 5.01 2.62 1.78
C SER A 28 5.40 1.52 2.78
N GLN A 29 6.51 1.64 3.50
CA GLN A 29 6.88 0.67 4.55
C GLN A 29 5.72 0.44 5.54
N LYS A 30 5.04 1.53 5.89
CA LYS A 30 3.84 1.53 6.73
C LYS A 30 2.70 0.65 6.19
N HIS A 31 2.49 0.64 4.88
CA HIS A 31 1.52 -0.25 4.24
C HIS A 31 1.92 -1.72 4.46
N LYS A 32 3.19 -2.05 4.17
CA LYS A 32 3.73 -3.41 4.30
C LYS A 32 3.62 -3.93 5.74
N GLU A 33 3.95 -3.11 6.72
CA GLU A 33 3.82 -3.44 8.14
C GLU A 33 2.37 -3.64 8.57
N PHE A 34 1.43 -2.87 8.01
CA PHE A 34 0.03 -2.99 8.35
C PHE A 34 -0.60 -4.28 7.80
N VAL A 35 -0.29 -4.64 6.56
CA VAL A 35 -0.86 -5.84 5.89
C VAL A 35 -0.16 -7.15 6.26
N ALA A 36 0.98 -7.10 6.96
CA ALA A 36 1.72 -8.30 7.36
C ALA A 36 1.10 -9.04 8.55
N GLU A 37 0.25 -8.39 9.34
CA GLU A 37 -0.33 -8.96 10.56
C GLU A 37 -1.78 -8.48 10.81
N PRO A 38 -2.58 -9.23 11.60
CA PRO A 38 -3.90 -8.75 12.01
C PRO A 38 -3.83 -7.39 12.69
N MET A 39 -4.74 -6.47 12.34
CA MET A 39 -4.62 -5.06 12.77
C MET A 39 -4.80 -4.81 14.28
N GLY A 40 -5.42 -5.74 15.03
CA GLY A 40 -5.62 -5.62 16.47
C GLY A 40 -6.17 -4.25 16.90
N GLU A 41 -5.58 -3.66 17.93
CA GLU A 41 -5.91 -2.31 18.42
C GLU A 41 -4.94 -1.22 17.94
N LYS A 42 -4.31 -1.41 16.77
CA LYS A 42 -3.42 -0.40 16.18
C LYS A 42 -4.15 0.94 16.03
N PRO A 43 -3.48 2.08 16.32
CA PRO A 43 -4.10 3.39 16.18
C PRO A 43 -4.34 3.73 14.70
N VAL A 44 -5.28 4.63 14.42
CA VAL A 44 -5.69 4.99 13.05
C VAL A 44 -4.52 5.52 12.21
N MET A 45 -3.57 6.19 12.85
CA MET A 45 -2.34 6.68 12.24
C MET A 45 -1.39 5.58 11.76
N THR A 46 -1.69 4.29 11.94
CA THR A 46 -0.92 3.19 11.33
C THR A 46 -1.38 2.84 9.91
N LEU A 47 -2.55 3.33 9.49
CA LEU A 47 -3.02 3.14 8.12
C LEU A 47 -2.14 3.91 7.12
N ALA A 48 -1.83 3.28 5.98
CA ALA A 48 -1.17 3.97 4.88
C ALA A 48 -2.02 5.19 4.44
N GLY A 49 -1.36 6.26 4.00
CA GLY A 49 -2.05 7.52 3.66
C GLY A 49 -2.48 8.38 4.86
N ILE A 50 -2.60 7.82 6.07
CA ILE A 50 -3.05 8.57 7.27
C ILE A 50 -1.87 9.01 8.14
N GLY A 51 -1.38 10.24 7.93
CA GLY A 51 -0.38 10.87 8.81
C GLY A 51 -0.99 11.50 10.07
N GLU A 52 -0.16 12.07 10.95
CA GLU A 52 -0.60 12.66 12.24
C GLU A 52 -1.75 13.67 12.10
N VAL A 53 -1.69 14.56 11.11
CA VAL A 53 -2.72 15.60 10.90
C VAL A 53 -4.08 14.98 10.57
N LEU A 54 -4.10 13.98 9.68
CA LEU A 54 -5.34 13.28 9.32
C LEU A 54 -5.80 12.36 10.45
N GLY A 55 -4.86 11.71 11.13
CA GLY A 55 -5.12 10.83 12.28
C GLY A 55 -5.81 11.59 13.41
N LYS A 56 -5.33 12.78 13.79
CA LYS A 56 -5.97 13.60 14.82
C LYS A 56 -7.40 14.00 14.45
N ARG A 57 -7.64 14.39 13.19
CA ARG A 57 -8.99 14.72 12.71
C ARG A 57 -9.93 13.52 12.72
N LEU A 58 -9.40 12.32 12.47
CA LEU A 58 -10.13 11.06 12.56
C LEU A 58 -10.44 10.73 14.03
N GLU A 59 -9.46 10.84 14.92
CA GLU A 59 -9.61 10.67 16.37
C GLU A 59 -10.67 11.61 16.95
N GLU A 60 -10.65 12.90 16.58
CA GLU A 60 -11.67 13.89 16.98
C GLU A 60 -13.10 13.51 16.54
N LYS A 61 -13.22 12.69 15.49
CA LYS A 61 -14.49 12.17 14.98
C LYS A 61 -14.82 10.76 15.50
N GLY A 62 -14.03 10.22 16.43
CA GLY A 62 -14.23 8.89 17.03
C GLY A 62 -13.61 7.73 16.24
N PHE A 63 -12.75 8.01 15.26
CA PHE A 63 -12.00 7.01 14.50
C PHE A 63 -10.56 6.90 15.00
N ASP A 64 -10.38 6.56 16.28
CA ASP A 64 -9.07 6.52 16.95
C ASP A 64 -8.27 5.24 16.64
N LYS A 65 -8.95 4.14 16.31
CA LYS A 65 -8.33 2.86 15.95
C LYS A 65 -8.52 2.51 14.48
N ALA A 66 -7.56 1.78 13.94
CA ALA A 66 -7.60 1.31 12.54
C ALA A 66 -8.85 0.46 12.25
N TYR A 67 -9.30 -0.36 13.21
CA TYR A 67 -10.50 -1.18 13.05
C TYR A 67 -11.79 -0.36 12.94
N VAL A 68 -11.86 0.86 13.48
CA VAL A 68 -13.04 1.71 13.36
C VAL A 68 -13.16 2.22 11.92
N VAL A 69 -12.03 2.61 11.31
CA VAL A 69 -11.98 2.98 9.89
C VAL A 69 -12.25 1.78 8.99
N LEU A 70 -11.75 0.59 9.34
CA LEU A 70 -12.13 -0.66 8.65
C LEU A 70 -13.64 -0.89 8.72
N GLY A 71 -14.26 -0.69 9.88
CA GLY A 71 -15.71 -0.82 10.05
C GLY A 71 -16.47 0.06 9.06
N GLN A 72 -16.06 1.33 8.93
CA GLN A 72 -16.64 2.24 7.95
C GLN A 72 -16.41 1.81 6.50
N PHE A 73 -15.20 1.33 6.19
CA PHE A 73 -14.87 0.76 4.87
C PHE A 73 -15.79 -0.42 4.51
N LEU A 74 -16.12 -1.27 5.48
CA LEU A 74 -17.03 -2.41 5.30
C LEU A 74 -18.50 -1.98 5.17
N VAL A 75 -18.95 -0.95 5.91
CA VAL A 75 -20.29 -0.36 5.74
C VAL A 75 -20.49 0.18 4.32
N LEU A 76 -19.45 0.79 3.75
CA LEU A 76 -19.40 1.24 2.36
C LEU A 76 -19.14 0.09 1.36
N LYS A 77 -19.24 -1.18 1.79
CA LYS A 77 -19.09 -2.38 0.96
C LYS A 77 -17.77 -2.45 0.19
N LYS A 78 -16.70 -1.88 0.75
CA LYS A 78 -15.37 -1.78 0.11
C LYS A 78 -15.38 -0.98 -1.22
N ASP A 79 -16.40 -0.14 -1.43
CA ASP A 79 -16.52 0.72 -2.61
C ASP A 79 -15.44 1.81 -2.58
N GLU A 80 -14.66 1.91 -3.65
CA GLU A 80 -13.52 2.83 -3.70
C GLU A 80 -13.97 4.29 -3.73
N GLU A 81 -14.94 4.64 -4.56
CA GLU A 81 -15.35 6.02 -4.75
C GLU A 81 -15.99 6.56 -3.46
N LEU A 82 -16.92 5.80 -2.88
CA LEU A 82 -17.61 6.18 -1.65
C LEU A 82 -16.64 6.29 -0.47
N PHE A 83 -15.68 5.36 -0.35
CA PHE A 83 -14.70 5.42 0.74
C PHE A 83 -13.76 6.62 0.61
N ARG A 84 -13.30 6.92 -0.61
CA ARG A 84 -12.40 8.05 -0.86
C ARG A 84 -13.09 9.39 -0.65
N GLU A 85 -14.34 9.51 -1.07
CA GLU A 85 -15.19 10.67 -0.79
C GLU A 85 -15.41 10.84 0.71
N TRP A 86 -15.80 9.77 1.41
CA TRP A 86 -15.96 9.78 2.86
C TRP A 86 -14.68 10.21 3.58
N LEU A 87 -13.52 9.69 3.19
CA LEU A 87 -12.24 10.03 3.84
C LEU A 87 -11.86 11.49 3.62
N LYS A 88 -12.16 12.03 2.42
CA LYS A 88 -11.97 13.44 2.10
C LYS A 88 -12.85 14.33 3.00
N ASP A 89 -14.13 14.02 3.11
CA ASP A 89 -15.07 14.83 3.89
C ASP A 89 -14.85 14.68 5.40
N THR A 90 -14.32 13.53 5.81
CA THR A 90 -14.08 13.22 7.22
C THR A 90 -12.80 13.87 7.73
N CYS A 91 -11.67 13.77 7.03
CA CYS A 91 -10.39 14.30 7.55
C CYS A 91 -9.65 15.25 6.59
N GLY A 92 -10.19 15.52 5.40
CA GLY A 92 -9.55 16.37 4.40
C GLY A 92 -8.43 15.67 3.64
N ALA A 93 -8.48 14.34 3.52
CA ALA A 93 -7.47 13.58 2.79
C ALA A 93 -7.44 13.97 1.31
N ASN A 94 -6.24 14.10 0.74
CA ASN A 94 -6.07 14.32 -0.69
C ASN A 94 -6.13 13.00 -1.49
N SER A 95 -6.17 13.09 -2.83
CA SER A 95 -6.34 11.92 -3.71
C SER A 95 -5.29 10.83 -3.51
N LYS A 96 -4.04 11.19 -3.17
CA LYS A 96 -2.98 10.22 -2.90
C LYS A 96 -3.22 9.50 -1.58
N GLN A 97 -3.47 10.26 -0.51
CA GLN A 97 -3.73 9.71 0.83
C GLN A 97 -4.95 8.79 0.84
N GLN A 98 -5.99 9.17 0.08
CA GLN A 98 -7.17 8.36 -0.16
C GLN A 98 -6.84 7.02 -0.82
N GLY A 99 -6.09 7.05 -1.93
CA GLY A 99 -5.68 5.83 -2.63
C GLY A 99 -4.80 4.93 -1.78
N ASP A 100 -3.81 5.49 -1.10
CA ASP A 100 -2.92 4.73 -0.21
C ASP A 100 -3.70 4.05 0.93
N CYS A 101 -4.66 4.76 1.55
CA CYS A 101 -5.48 4.21 2.62
C CYS A 101 -6.45 3.13 2.12
N TYR A 102 -7.10 3.36 0.99
CA TYR A 102 -8.00 2.39 0.37
C TYR A 102 -7.28 1.08 0.04
N SER A 103 -6.16 1.16 -0.68
CA SER A 103 -5.38 -0.02 -1.08
C SER A 103 -4.89 -0.79 0.14
N CYS A 104 -4.46 -0.10 1.19
CA CYS A 104 -4.03 -0.72 2.45
C CYS A 104 -5.14 -1.53 3.11
N LEU A 105 -6.35 -0.97 3.23
CA LEU A 105 -7.50 -1.69 3.81
C LEU A 105 -7.99 -2.82 2.90
N ARG A 106 -7.96 -2.62 1.59
CA ARG A 106 -8.35 -3.63 0.60
C ARG A 106 -7.44 -4.85 0.67
N GLU A 107 -6.13 -4.65 0.61
CA GLU A 107 -5.14 -5.73 0.71
C GLU A 107 -5.21 -6.44 2.07
N TRP A 108 -5.40 -5.70 3.15
CA TRP A 108 -5.60 -6.30 4.48
C TRP A 108 -6.84 -7.19 4.51
N CYS A 109 -7.96 -6.73 3.95
CA CYS A 109 -9.17 -7.56 3.85
C CYS A 109 -8.91 -8.83 3.04
N ASP A 110 -8.27 -8.72 1.87
CA ASP A 110 -8.02 -9.87 1.01
C ASP A 110 -7.08 -10.91 1.67
N SER A 111 -6.33 -10.51 2.70
CA SER A 111 -5.40 -11.38 3.45
C SER A 111 -6.02 -12.00 4.71
N PHE A 112 -6.95 -11.32 5.37
CA PHE A 112 -7.43 -11.69 6.71
C PHE A 112 -8.95 -11.82 6.88
N LEU A 113 -9.76 -11.53 5.85
CA LEU A 113 -11.22 -11.57 5.91
C LEU A 113 -11.85 -12.26 4.68
#